data_AF-A0A6P7FCI1-F1
#
_entry.id   AF-A0A6P7FCI1-F1
#
_cell.length_a   1.000
_cell.length_b   1.000
_cell.length_c   1.000
_cell.angle_alpha   90.00
_cell.angle_beta   90.00
_cell.angle_gamma   90.00
#
_symmetry.space_group_name_H-M   'P 1'
#
loop_
_entity.id
_entity.type
_entity.pdbx_description
1 polymer ?
#
loop_
_entity_poly.entity_id
_entity_poly.type
_entity_poly.pdbx_seq_one_letter_code
_entity_poly.pdbx_strand_id
1 'polypeptide(L)'
;MYNETAYIALKKAVRAGGNKYQISWTEDVKTATTGNIAIKIYNEIDGYIALKKAVRAGETFVHVPVFTTININHTGVYGGPWISCELLAAVFSIVVAYIAIHFRTKLLN
;
A
#
# COMPACT_ATOMS: atom_id res chain seq x y z
N MET A 1 -3.24 2.57 16.65
CA MET A 1 -3.23 3.07 15.26
C MET A 1 -2.20 4.21 15.01
N TYR A 2 -1.16 4.35 15.85
CA TYR A 2 -0.18 5.48 15.82
C TYR A 2 1.24 5.05 15.42
N ASN A 3 1.42 3.78 15.07
CA ASN A 3 2.73 3.17 14.87
C ASN A 3 3.25 3.43 13.44
N GLU A 4 2.48 3.08 12.41
CA GLU A 4 3.02 3.01 11.03
C GLU A 4 3.26 4.38 10.39
N THR A 5 2.40 5.37 10.68
CA THR A 5 2.54 6.73 10.14
C THR A 5 3.78 7.46 10.66
N ALA A 6 4.22 7.15 11.88
CA ALA A 6 5.43 7.72 12.46
C ALA A 6 6.71 7.12 11.85
N TYR A 7 6.72 5.83 11.51
CA TYR A 7 7.87 5.18 10.86
C TYR A 7 8.07 5.62 9.41
N ILE A 8 6.99 5.91 8.67
CA ILE A 8 7.07 6.42 7.30
C ILE A 8 7.72 7.82 7.26
N ALA A 9 7.52 8.64 8.30
CA ALA A 9 8.07 9.99 8.40
C ALA A 9 9.60 10.04 8.60
N LEU A 10 10.26 8.93 8.94
CA LEU A 10 11.69 8.90 9.27
C LEU A 10 12.54 8.12 8.25
N LYS A 11 12.25 8.25 6.95
CA LYS A 11 13.10 7.66 5.91
C LYS A 11 14.19 8.65 5.49
N LYS A 12 15.44 8.17 5.47
CA LYS A 12 16.59 8.97 5.04
C LYS A 12 16.67 8.99 3.52
N ALA A 13 16.86 10.18 2.95
CA ALA A 13 17.20 10.32 1.54
C ALA A 13 18.67 9.93 1.32
N VAL A 14 18.94 9.19 0.25
CA VAL A 14 20.29 8.83 -0.18
C VAL A 14 20.68 9.75 -1.34
N ARG A 15 21.92 10.21 -1.38
CA ARG A 15 22.43 11.01 -2.49
C ARG A 15 22.64 10.12 -3.71
N ALA A 16 21.93 10.40 -4.80
CA ALA A 16 21.98 9.60 -6.04
C ALA A 16 22.97 10.16 -7.09
N GLY A 17 23.76 11.18 -6.71
CA GLY A 17 24.73 11.87 -7.55
C GLY A 17 24.40 13.35 -7.74
N GLY A 18 25.42 14.21 -7.87
CA GLY A 18 25.24 15.67 -8.02
C GLY A 18 24.43 16.29 -6.87
N ASN A 19 23.46 17.15 -7.20
CA ASN A 19 22.49 17.76 -6.27
C ASN A 19 21.14 17.01 -6.23
N LYS A 20 21.13 15.70 -6.50
CA LYS A 20 19.92 14.87 -6.53
C LYS A 20 19.88 13.94 -5.33
N TYR A 21 18.70 13.86 -4.72
CA TYR A 21 18.42 12.98 -3.59
C TYR A 21 17.33 11.98 -3.99
N GLN A 22 17.52 10.72 -3.62
CA GLN A 22 16.59 9.64 -3.85
C GLN A 22 16.02 9.15 -2.53
N ILE A 23 14.71 8.96 -2.52
CA ILE A 23 13.97 8.38 -1.40
C ILE A 23 13.32 7.11 -1.95
N SER A 24 13.57 5.98 -1.30
CA SER A 24 12.90 4.72 -1.61
C SER A 24 12.22 4.18 -0.37
N TRP A 25 11.03 3.62 -0.57
CA TRP A 25 10.34 2.83 0.43
C TRP A 25 9.66 1.66 -0.25
N THR A 26 9.40 0.65 0.55
CA THR A 26 8.67 -0.54 0.16
C THR A 26 7.46 -0.62 1.08
N GLU A 27 6.30 -0.89 0.49
CA GLU A 27 5.05 -1.12 1.18
C GLU A 27 4.47 -2.42 0.62
N ASP A 28 3.90 -3.26 1.49
CA ASP A 28 3.30 -4.52 1.03
C ASP A 28 2.08 -4.21 0.18
N VAL A 29 1.93 -4.92 -0.95
CA VAL A 29 0.81 -4.71 -1.90
C VAL A 29 -0.56 -4.82 -1.23
N LYS A 30 -0.68 -5.63 -0.18
CA LYS A 30 -1.92 -5.82 0.58
C LYS A 30 -2.28 -4.63 1.48
N THR A 31 -1.28 -3.90 1.95
CA THR A 31 -1.44 -2.75 2.85
C THR A 31 -1.15 -1.43 2.15
N ALA A 32 -0.71 -1.49 0.87
CA ALA A 32 -0.33 -0.36 0.07
C ALA A 32 -1.42 0.69 0.06
N THR A 33 -1.11 1.84 0.66
CA THR A 33 -2.03 2.96 0.75
C THR A 33 -2.43 3.42 -0.66
N THR A 34 -3.74 3.50 -0.88
CA THR A 34 -4.30 4.07 -2.12
C THR A 34 -4.56 5.55 -1.90
N GLY A 35 -4.14 6.39 -2.85
CA GLY A 35 -4.33 7.84 -2.81
C GLY A 35 -3.06 8.60 -2.45
N ASN A 36 -3.22 9.61 -1.61
CA ASN A 36 -2.30 10.73 -1.55
C ASN A 36 -1.21 10.56 -0.49
N ILE A 37 0.02 10.27 -0.91
CA ILE A 37 1.17 10.07 -0.02
C ILE A 37 1.91 11.40 0.13
N ALA A 38 1.72 12.06 1.27
CA ALA A 38 2.40 13.31 1.60
C ALA A 38 3.73 13.04 2.30
N ILE A 39 4.84 13.27 1.58
CA ILE A 39 6.20 13.16 2.11
C ILE A 39 6.63 14.52 2.64
N LYS A 40 6.75 14.64 3.96
CA LYS A 40 7.24 15.85 4.64
C LYS A 40 8.76 15.82 4.74
N ILE A 41 9.42 16.83 4.19
CA ILE A 41 10.88 17.01 4.26
C ILE A 41 11.19 18.02 5.36
N TYR A 42 12.15 17.67 6.22
CA TYR A 42 12.57 18.49 7.35
C TYR A 42 14.03 18.92 7.16
N ASN A 43 14.33 20.17 7.51
CA ASN A 43 15.71 20.65 7.56
C ASN A 43 16.45 20.04 8.75
N GLU A 44 17.77 19.89 8.62
CA GLU A 44 18.61 19.22 9.62
C GLU A 44 18.70 20.00 10.95
N ILE A 45 18.64 21.33 10.90
CA ILE A 45 18.89 22.20 12.06
C ILE A 45 17.65 22.27 12.97
N ASP A 46 16.52 22.74 12.45
CA ASP A 46 15.33 22.99 13.28
C ASP A 46 14.30 21.86 13.21
N GLY A 47 14.01 21.39 12.00
CA GLY A 47 12.94 20.41 11.75
C GLY A 47 13.27 19.01 12.29
N TYR A 48 14.48 18.50 12.01
CA TYR A 48 14.86 17.14 12.39
C TYR A 48 15.07 16.96 13.90
N ILE A 49 15.58 17.98 14.59
CA ILE A 49 15.74 17.96 16.06
C ILE A 49 14.36 18.01 16.73
N ALA A 50 13.48 18.92 16.30
CA ALA A 50 12.11 19.01 16.79
C ALA A 50 11.31 17.73 16.53
N LEU A 51 11.47 17.12 15.36
CA LEU A 51 10.86 15.83 15.01
C LEU A 51 11.29 14.72 15.98
N LYS A 52 12.60 14.57 16.21
CA LYS A 52 13.11 13.57 17.16
C LYS A 52 12.64 13.82 18.59
N LYS A 53 12.44 15.07 19.00
CA LYS A 53 11.87 15.42 20.31
C LYS A 53 10.40 15.02 20.40
N ALA A 54 9.60 15.37 19.40
CA ALA A 54 8.18 15.01 19.32
C ALA A 54 7.95 13.49 19.29
N VAL A 55 8.76 12.74 18.54
CA VAL A 55 8.71 11.26 18.51
C VAL A 55 8.96 10.67 19.91
N ARG A 56 9.94 11.19 20.65
CA ARG A 56 10.23 10.71 22.01
C ARG A 56 9.15 11.11 23.01
N ALA A 57 8.52 12.26 22.81
CA ALA A 57 7.43 12.74 23.66
C ALA A 57 6.08 12.08 23.35
N GLY A 58 5.96 11.35 22.23
CA GLY A 58 4.69 10.76 21.79
C GLY A 58 3.65 11.81 21.34
N GLU A 59 4.09 13.03 21.03
CA GLU A 59 3.22 14.14 20.65
C GLU A 59 2.90 14.14 19.15
N THR A 60 1.82 14.84 18.79
CA THR A 60 1.41 14.98 17.39
C THR A 60 2.40 15.86 16.60
N PHE A 61 2.84 15.39 15.42
CA PHE A 61 3.83 16.07 14.56
C PHE A 61 3.35 17.35 13.88
N VAL A 62 2.23 17.95 14.33
CA VAL A 62 1.62 19.14 13.75
C VAL A 62 2.48 20.38 13.98
N HIS A 63 3.23 20.42 15.09
CA HIS A 63 4.04 21.58 15.47
C HIS A 63 5.48 21.56 14.91
N VAL A 64 5.88 20.49 14.20
CA VAL A 64 7.24 20.37 13.68
C VAL A 64 7.38 21.21 12.40
N PRO A 65 8.35 22.13 12.30
CA PRO A 65 8.53 22.95 11.11
C PRO A 65 8.95 22.08 9.91
N VAL A 66 8.08 21.99 8.91
CA VAL A 66 8.30 21.27 7.65
C VAL A 66 8.92 22.23 6.63
N PHE A 67 9.97 21.79 5.94
CA PHE A 67 10.62 22.60 4.89
C PHE A 67 9.82 22.58 3.59
N THR A 68 9.43 21.39 3.13
CA THR A 68 8.55 21.23 1.98
C THR A 68 7.78 19.91 2.07
N THR A 69 6.61 19.85 1.41
CA THR A 69 5.82 18.63 1.33
C THR A 69 5.69 18.23 -0.14
N ILE A 70 6.15 17.02 -0.45
CA ILE A 70 5.98 16.42 -1.78
C ILE A 70 4.78 15.50 -1.72
N ASN A 71 3.88 15.65 -2.68
CA ASN A 71 2.64 14.93 -2.71
C ASN A 71 2.63 13.93 -3.88
N ILE A 72 2.61 12.64 -3.58
CA ILE A 72 2.64 11.58 -4.59
C ILE A 72 1.28 10.91 -4.61
N ASN A 73 0.59 11.02 -5.75
CA ASN A 73 -0.68 10.32 -5.94
C ASN A 73 -0.41 8.89 -6.42
N HIS A 74 -0.70 7.92 -5.56
CA HIS A 74 -0.59 6.51 -5.88
C HIS A 74 -1.96 5.96 -6.26
N THR A 75 -2.13 5.56 -7.53
CA THR A 75 -3.43 5.18 -8.13
C THR A 75 -4.00 3.84 -7.66
N GLY A 76 -3.48 3.29 -6.54
CA GLY A 76 -3.88 2.01 -5.99
C GLY A 76 -3.25 0.83 -6.73
N VAL A 77 -3.00 -0.25 -5.99
CA VAL A 77 -2.52 -1.52 -6.58
C VAL A 77 -3.71 -2.44 -6.81
N TYR A 78 -3.68 -3.18 -7.91
CA TYR A 78 -4.71 -4.17 -8.21
C TYR A 78 -4.77 -5.23 -7.10
N GLY A 79 -5.88 -5.28 -6.36
CA GLY A 79 -6.08 -6.15 -5.20
C GLY A 79 -6.36 -7.63 -5.51
N GLY A 80 -6.17 -8.04 -6.77
CA GLY A 80 -6.48 -9.40 -7.22
C GLY A 80 -7.97 -9.61 -7.55
N PRO A 81 -8.29 -10.68 -8.29
CA PRO A 81 -9.67 -11.06 -8.55
C PRO A 81 -10.36 -11.48 -7.25
N TRP A 82 -11.62 -11.09 -7.09
CA TRP A 82 -12.42 -11.47 -5.91
C TRP A 82 -12.73 -12.96 -5.84
N ILE A 83 -12.54 -13.69 -6.94
CA ILE A 83 -12.83 -15.11 -7.06
C ILE A 83 -11.54 -15.86 -7.39
N SER A 84 -11.22 -16.85 -6.56
CA SER A 84 -10.12 -17.78 -6.82
C SER A 84 -10.39 -18.62 -8.06
N CYS A 85 -9.38 -18.83 -8.91
CA CYS A 85 -9.49 -19.68 -10.10
C CYS A 85 -9.88 -21.13 -9.75
N GLU A 86 -9.52 -21.59 -8.56
CA GLU A 86 -9.89 -22.89 -8.03
C GLU A 86 -11.40 -23.04 -7.86
N LEU A 87 -12.06 -22.05 -7.26
CA LEU A 87 -13.52 -22.04 -7.09
C LEU A 87 -14.21 -21.99 -8.46
N LEU A 88 -13.69 -21.16 -9.37
CA LEU A 88 -14.22 -21.05 -10.73
C LEU A 88 -14.14 -22.40 -11.46
N ALA A 89 -13.00 -23.09 -11.38
CA ALA A 89 -12.81 -24.41 -12.00
C ALA A 89 -13.73 -25.48 -11.40
N ALA A 90 -13.89 -25.50 -10.07
CA ALA A 90 -14.79 -26.43 -9.39
C ALA A 90 -16.25 -26.25 -9.82
N VAL A 91 -16.73 -25.00 -9.86
CA VAL A 91 -18.09 -24.68 -10.35
C VAL A 91 -18.25 -25.10 -11.80
N PHE A 92 -17.25 -24.84 -12.65
CA PHE A 92 -17.29 -25.23 -14.06
C PHE A 92 -17.40 -26.74 -14.24
N SER A 93 -16.65 -27.52 -13.46
CA SER A 93 -16.70 -28.98 -13.48
C SER A 93 -18.08 -29.51 -13.09
N ILE A 94 -18.70 -28.95 -12.04
CA ILE A 94 -20.04 -29.33 -11.59
C ILE A 94 -21.09 -29.03 -12.67
N VAL A 95 -21.01 -27.86 -13.30
CA VAL A 95 -21.94 -27.46 -14.37
C VAL A 95 -21.85 -28.43 -15.56
N VAL A 96 -20.63 -28.75 -16.00
CA VAL A 96 -20.41 -29.70 -17.10
C VAL A 96 -20.94 -31.09 -16.75
N ALA A 97 -20.67 -31.57 -15.54
CA ALA A 97 -21.18 -32.87 -15.07
C ALA A 97 -22.71 -32.91 -15.02
N TYR A 98 -23.34 -31.84 -14.51
CA TYR A 98 -24.80 -31.72 -14.47
C TYR A 98 -25.42 -31.76 -15.86
N ILE A 99 -24.85 -31.00 -16.81
CA ILE A 99 -25.30 -30.98 -18.20
C ILE A 99 -25.19 -32.37 -18.84
N ALA A 100 -24.06 -33.06 -18.64
CA ALA A 100 -23.85 -34.40 -19.17
C ALA A 100 -24.87 -35.42 -18.62
N ILE A 101 -25.13 -35.39 -17.30
CA ILE A 101 -26.12 -36.26 -16.66
C ILE A 101 -27.52 -35.93 -17.18
N HIS A 102 -27.90 -34.66 -17.26
CA HIS A 102 -29.21 -34.22 -17.72
C HIS A 102 -29.49 -34.62 -19.18
N PHE A 103 -28.49 -34.54 -20.07
CA PHE A 103 -28.65 -35.06 -21.44
C PHE A 103 -28.78 -36.58 -21.47
N ARG A 104 -28.01 -37.30 -20.64
CA ARG A 104 -28.13 -38.76 -20.54
C ARG A 104 -29.51 -39.18 -20.06
N THR A 105 -30.10 -38.53 -19.06
CA THR A 105 -31.45 -38.85 -18.58
C THR A 105 -32.54 -38.52 -19.60
N LYS A 106 -32.38 -37.47 -20.42
CA LYS A 106 -33.32 -37.18 -21.52
C LYS A 106 -33.28 -38.19 -22.67
N LEU A 107 -32.17 -38.93 -22.84
CA LEU A 107 -32.05 -39.98 -23.85
C LEU A 107 -32.55 -41.35 -23.37
N LEU A 108 -32.70 -41.53 -22.05
CA LEU A 108 -33.11 -42.79 -21.42
C LEU A 108 -34.61 -42.83 -21.06
N ASN A 109 -35.34 -41.76 -21.36
CA ASN A 109 -36.79 -41.62 -21.22
C ASN A 109 -37.40 -41.38 -22.60
#